data_AF-A0A9P8L5Q6-F1
#
_entry.id   AF-A0A9P8L5Q6-F1
#
_cell.length_a   1.000
_cell.length_b   1.000
_cell.length_c   1.000
_cell.angle_alpha   90.00
_cell.angle_beta   90.00
_cell.angle_gamma   90.00
#
_symmetry.space_group_name_H-M   'P 1'
#
loop_
_entity.id
_entity.type
_entity.pdbx_description
1 polymer ?
#
loop_
_entity_poly.entity_id
_entity_poly.type
_entity_poly.pdbx_seq_one_letter_code
_entity_poly.pdbx_strand_id
1 'polypeptide(L)'
;MFASQLAAGKGVVTQVVSRNMIRLKPLRSPFVYLQKRTAYRTGYPGGGPRYSRFHRVNNLKAQWTQSPAIRYGTICLVGCGVYFYTSNLEEVPVSGRRRFNVVSPEMEKEFAKQMYQQVLRQFGDKVLPTYHPDSRLVQRVLNRLIPASGLNDLKWEVHVIDDPKQINAFVIPGGILPICETEDGLAVVLGHEIAHNVAHHAAERLSQVVWVYIGMWGLAYLFGAPDFLSQILIDFGFTRPGSRGQESEADYIGLMMMAQSCYDPEAAVGVWKRMEKAEQFAPPQWLSTHPSSQNRVTKIQEWLPEAENKRAESDCGGILDYAQDFRQAYHQVVW
;
A
#
# COMPACT_ATOMS: atom_id res chain seq x y z
N MET A 1 27.69 22.82 -4.95
CA MET A 1 28.16 22.36 -3.63
C MET A 1 26.95 22.00 -2.79
N PHE A 2 26.54 20.73 -2.83
CA PHE A 2 25.97 19.96 -1.70
C PHE A 2 25.84 18.54 -2.26
N ALA A 3 26.97 17.83 -2.18
CA ALA A 3 27.11 16.44 -2.55
C ALA A 3 27.45 15.64 -1.29
N SER A 4 26.89 14.43 -1.24
CA SER A 4 27.29 13.28 -0.40
C SER A 4 26.94 13.30 1.10
N GLN A 5 26.17 12.28 1.48
CA GLN A 5 26.12 11.52 2.75
C GLN A 5 24.69 10.92 2.80
N LEU A 6 24.41 9.63 2.59
CA LEU A 6 25.12 8.40 2.94
C LEU A 6 24.82 7.29 1.92
N ALA A 7 25.85 6.52 1.61
CA ALA A 7 25.78 5.28 0.85
C ALA A 7 25.48 4.07 1.75
N ALA A 8 25.01 3.00 1.10
CA ALA A 8 24.91 1.60 1.54
C ALA A 8 23.60 1.18 2.24
N GLY A 9 22.69 0.57 1.47
CA GLY A 9 21.56 -0.16 2.04
C GLY A 9 20.52 -0.66 1.04
N LYS A 10 20.90 -1.51 0.08
CA LYS A 10 20.02 -2.38 -0.77
C LYS A 10 18.51 -2.12 -0.62
N GLY A 11 17.93 -1.27 -1.45
CA GLY A 11 16.48 -1.19 -1.61
C GLY A 11 15.99 -2.39 -2.42
N VAL A 12 14.90 -3.02 -2.00
CA VAL A 12 14.23 -4.13 -2.70
C VAL A 12 12.75 -3.84 -2.58
N VAL A 13 12.12 -3.58 -3.72
CA VAL A 13 10.69 -3.54 -4.00
C VAL A 13 10.66 -4.14 -5.41
N THR A 14 9.98 -5.23 -5.75
CA THR A 14 8.92 -6.03 -5.13
C THR A 14 9.39 -7.45 -4.79
N GLN A 15 8.56 -8.18 -4.02
CA GLN A 15 8.62 -9.64 -3.84
C GLN A 15 10.03 -10.28 -3.97
N VAL A 16 10.95 -9.98 -3.03
CA VAL A 16 12.16 -10.76 -2.59
C VAL A 16 13.40 -10.82 -3.49
N VAL A 17 14.66 -11.23 -3.12
CA VAL A 17 15.51 -11.26 -1.88
C VAL A 17 17.02 -11.21 -2.22
N SER A 18 17.83 -10.80 -1.22
CA SER A 18 19.15 -11.37 -0.78
C SER A 18 20.39 -10.46 -0.91
N ARG A 19 21.42 -10.43 -0.03
CA ARG A 19 21.89 -11.25 1.12
C ARG A 19 22.92 -10.45 2.00
N ASN A 20 23.17 -10.91 3.25
CA ASN A 20 24.23 -10.57 4.27
C ASN A 20 24.03 -9.30 5.14
N MET A 21 23.75 -9.40 6.46
CA MET A 21 24.54 -9.76 7.68
C MET A 21 24.81 -8.47 8.49
N ILE A 22 24.33 -8.29 9.73
CA ILE A 22 25.10 -8.47 10.98
C ILE A 22 24.14 -8.45 12.20
N ARG A 23 24.55 -9.23 13.20
CA ARG A 23 23.99 -9.53 14.52
C ARG A 23 24.18 -8.36 15.50
N LEU A 24 23.15 -7.94 16.24
CA LEU A 24 23.33 -7.20 17.50
C LEU A 24 22.36 -7.69 18.60
N LYS A 25 22.92 -7.78 19.81
CA LYS A 25 22.35 -8.33 21.06
C LYS A 25 21.36 -7.35 21.71
N PRO A 26 20.46 -7.85 22.60
CA PRO A 26 19.49 -6.99 23.30
C PRO A 26 20.16 -6.18 24.41
N LEU A 27 19.83 -4.89 24.51
CA LEU A 27 20.14 -4.06 25.68
C LEU A 27 18.99 -4.14 26.69
N ARG A 28 19.39 -4.45 27.93
CA ARG A 28 18.57 -4.66 29.11
C ARG A 28 17.91 -3.36 29.57
N SER A 29 16.68 -3.45 30.09
CA SER A 29 16.14 -2.48 31.03
C SER A 29 16.91 -2.56 32.35
N PRO A 30 16.93 -1.46 33.13
CA PRO A 30 16.03 -1.47 34.29
C PRO A 30 15.54 -0.07 34.66
N PHE A 31 14.22 0.16 34.64
CA PHE A 31 13.66 1.26 35.43
C PHE A 31 12.99 0.68 36.66
N VAL A 32 13.64 0.91 37.79
CA VAL A 32 13.24 0.57 39.14
C VAL A 32 12.08 1.46 39.56
N TYR A 33 10.98 0.85 39.98
CA TYR A 33 9.82 1.51 40.57
C TYR A 33 10.18 1.98 41.99
N LEU A 34 10.31 3.29 42.22
CA LEU A 34 10.39 3.86 43.57
C LEU A 34 8.99 4.26 44.05
N GLN A 35 8.29 3.32 44.67
CA GLN A 35 7.02 3.55 45.34
C GLN A 35 7.28 4.13 46.75
N LYS A 36 7.29 5.47 46.90
CA LYS A 36 7.27 6.10 48.22
C LYS A 36 5.88 5.91 48.85
N ARG A 37 5.78 4.98 49.80
CA ARG A 37 4.65 4.90 50.75
C ARG A 37 4.89 5.89 51.89
N THR A 38 4.14 6.99 51.93
CA THR A 38 3.96 7.78 53.15
C THR A 38 2.62 7.40 53.76
N ALA A 39 2.67 6.61 54.82
CA ALA A 39 1.55 6.36 55.72
C ALA A 39 1.40 7.56 56.66
N TYR A 40 0.24 8.20 56.64
CA TYR A 40 -0.20 9.07 57.73
C TYR A 40 -1.46 8.47 58.34
N ARG A 41 -1.37 8.15 59.62
CA ARG A 41 -2.42 7.56 60.47
C ARG A 41 -2.71 8.55 61.59
N THR A 42 -3.89 9.19 61.55
CA THR A 42 -4.57 9.91 62.66
C THR A 42 -5.83 10.50 62.03
N GLY A 43 -7.06 10.46 62.56
CA GLY A 43 -7.69 9.98 63.78
C GLY A 43 -9.16 10.42 63.62
N TYR A 44 -10.13 9.57 64.01
CA TYR A 44 -11.55 9.93 63.95
C TYR A 44 -11.92 10.88 65.10
N PRO A 45 -12.85 11.82 64.85
CA PRO A 45 -14.04 11.80 65.70
C PRO A 45 -15.36 12.02 64.93
N GLY A 46 -16.35 11.21 65.28
CA GLY A 46 -17.79 11.56 65.35
C GLY A 46 -18.43 12.37 64.22
N GLY A 47 -19.11 11.67 63.31
CA GLY A 47 -20.16 12.23 62.45
C GLY A 47 -20.92 11.09 61.78
N GLY A 48 -22.22 10.94 62.08
CA GLY A 48 -23.06 9.83 61.57
C GLY A 48 -23.09 9.73 60.04
N PRO A 49 -23.57 8.61 59.47
CA PRO A 49 -23.53 8.38 58.03
C PRO A 49 -24.42 9.39 57.29
N ARG A 50 -23.82 10.48 56.81
CA ARG A 50 -24.39 11.30 55.74
C ARG A 50 -24.38 10.46 54.49
N TYR A 51 -25.54 9.95 54.10
CA TYR A 51 -25.75 9.42 52.76
C TYR A 51 -25.61 10.57 51.75
N SER A 52 -24.39 10.81 51.27
CA SER A 52 -24.19 11.55 50.03
C SER A 52 -24.70 10.66 48.90
N ARG A 53 -25.94 10.89 48.48
CA ARG A 53 -26.46 10.29 47.24
C ARG A 53 -25.61 10.86 46.10
N PHE A 54 -24.57 10.13 45.72
CA PHE A 54 -23.69 10.46 44.61
C PHE A 54 -24.53 10.26 43.34
N HIS A 55 -25.31 11.27 42.95
CA HIS A 55 -25.84 11.35 41.59
C HIS A 55 -24.65 11.68 40.68
N ARG A 56 -23.79 10.68 40.43
CA ARG A 56 -22.82 10.73 39.34
C ARG A 56 -23.62 10.58 38.05
N VAL A 57 -24.27 11.65 37.63
CA VAL A 57 -24.63 11.80 36.22
C VAL A 57 -23.28 11.93 35.52
N ASN A 58 -22.86 10.89 34.80
CA ASN A 58 -21.66 10.89 33.96
C ASN A 58 -21.88 11.85 32.78
N ASN A 59 -22.02 13.14 33.07
CA ASN A 59 -22.22 14.16 32.08
C ASN A 59 -20.83 14.66 31.71
N LEU A 60 -20.18 13.98 30.76
CA LEU A 60 -18.82 14.30 30.28
C LEU A 60 -18.69 15.78 29.90
N LYS A 61 -19.76 16.40 29.38
CA LYS A 61 -19.83 17.84 29.12
C LYS A 61 -19.72 18.70 30.38
N ALA A 62 -20.33 18.30 31.50
CA ALA A 62 -20.25 19.03 32.77
C ALA A 62 -18.85 18.90 33.40
N GLN A 63 -18.24 17.72 33.35
CA GLN A 63 -16.87 17.50 33.82
C GLN A 63 -15.84 18.26 32.98
N TRP A 64 -16.01 18.29 31.67
CA TRP A 64 -15.20 19.09 30.75
C TRP A 64 -15.39 20.59 30.96
N THR A 65 -16.57 21.06 31.35
CA THR A 65 -16.80 22.49 31.60
C THR A 65 -16.43 22.95 33.02
N GLN A 66 -16.16 22.05 33.96
CA GLN A 66 -15.92 22.46 35.36
C GLN A 66 -14.48 22.24 35.82
N SER A 67 -13.68 21.41 35.12
CA SER A 67 -12.28 21.16 35.48
C SER A 67 -11.32 21.80 34.46
N PRO A 68 -10.58 22.86 34.83
CA PRO A 68 -9.54 23.45 33.97
C PRO A 68 -8.50 22.44 33.52
N ALA A 69 -8.12 21.49 34.38
CA ALA A 69 -7.17 20.44 34.03
C ALA A 69 -7.69 19.52 32.91
N ILE A 70 -8.97 19.12 32.95
CA ILE A 70 -9.59 18.31 31.89
C ILE A 70 -9.68 19.13 30.60
N ARG A 71 -10.05 20.42 30.68
CA ARG A 71 -10.10 21.33 29.52
C ARG A 71 -8.75 21.44 28.83
N TYR A 72 -7.72 21.89 29.54
CA TYR A 72 -6.39 22.06 28.96
C TYR A 72 -5.81 20.73 28.49
N GLY A 73 -6.02 19.64 29.25
CA GLY A 73 -5.62 18.29 28.83
C GLY A 73 -6.22 17.88 27.50
N THR A 74 -7.54 18.08 27.29
CA THR A 74 -8.18 17.77 26.00
C THR A 74 -7.72 18.67 24.86
N ILE A 75 -7.52 19.98 25.10
CA ILE A 75 -7.02 20.91 24.07
C ILE A 75 -5.61 20.49 23.65
N CYS A 76 -4.73 20.17 24.59
CA CYS A 76 -3.39 19.67 24.30
C CYS A 76 -3.44 18.35 23.53
N LEU A 77 -4.31 17.42 23.91
CA LEU A 77 -4.42 16.12 23.23
C LEU A 77 -4.91 16.27 21.79
N VAL A 78 -5.95 17.08 21.56
CA VAL A 78 -6.44 17.40 20.21
C VAL A 78 -5.35 18.13 19.42
N GLY A 79 -4.67 19.10 20.01
CA GLY A 79 -3.56 19.82 19.39
C GLY A 79 -2.41 18.91 18.96
N CYS A 80 -1.98 18.00 19.84
CA CYS A 80 -0.96 16.99 19.53
C CYS A 80 -1.43 16.03 18.42
N GLY A 81 -2.70 15.61 18.44
CA GLY A 81 -3.26 14.75 17.39
C GLY A 81 -3.28 15.43 16.01
N VAL A 82 -3.69 16.71 15.97
CA VAL A 82 -3.66 17.51 14.74
C VAL A 82 -2.22 17.71 14.26
N TYR A 83 -1.30 18.08 15.15
CA TYR A 83 0.11 18.25 14.81
C TYR A 83 0.72 16.95 14.29
N PHE A 84 0.43 15.81 14.94
CA PHE A 84 0.89 14.51 14.49
C PHE A 84 0.33 14.15 13.10
N TYR A 85 -0.96 14.40 12.86
CA TYR A 85 -1.56 14.16 11.54
C TYR A 85 -0.91 15.02 10.46
N THR A 86 -0.80 16.33 10.67
CA THR A 86 -0.28 17.26 9.66
C THR A 86 1.22 17.13 9.42
N SER A 87 2.01 16.75 10.43
CA SER A 87 3.45 16.50 10.29
C SER A 87 3.79 15.21 9.54
N ASN A 88 2.82 14.30 9.39
CA ASN A 88 2.96 13.04 8.66
C ASN A 88 2.13 13.04 7.36
N LEU A 89 1.78 14.22 6.84
CA LEU A 89 1.23 14.35 5.49
C LEU A 89 2.35 14.43 4.47
N GLU A 90 2.28 13.58 3.45
CA GLU A 90 3.20 13.56 2.32
C GLU A 90 2.42 13.54 1.00
N GLU A 91 3.10 13.91 -0.09
CA GLU A 91 2.54 13.89 -1.44
C GLU A 91 2.98 12.62 -2.16
N VAL A 92 2.02 11.96 -2.81
CA VAL A 92 2.24 10.74 -3.59
C VAL A 92 2.99 11.11 -4.87
N PRO A 93 4.08 10.39 -5.21
CA PRO A 93 4.78 10.59 -6.48
C PRO A 93 3.84 10.45 -7.68
N VAL A 94 4.07 11.23 -8.75
CA VAL A 94 3.28 11.25 -9.99
C VAL A 94 1.88 11.86 -9.86
N SER A 95 1.05 11.42 -8.90
CA SER A 95 -0.34 11.90 -8.76
C SER A 95 -0.49 13.23 -8.00
N GLY A 96 0.47 13.59 -7.15
CA GLY A 96 0.41 14.79 -6.31
C GLY A 96 -0.63 14.73 -5.18
N ARG A 97 -1.27 13.58 -4.96
CA ARG A 97 -2.28 13.41 -3.90
C ARG A 97 -1.62 13.49 -2.53
N ARG A 98 -2.23 14.23 -1.61
CA ARG A 98 -1.81 14.21 -0.21
C ARG A 98 -2.34 12.98 0.52
N ARG A 99 -1.46 12.34 1.27
CA ARG A 99 -1.79 11.19 2.12
C ARG A 99 -1.14 11.31 3.48
N PHE A 100 -1.70 10.60 4.45
CA PHE A 100 -1.09 10.42 5.76
C PHE A 100 -0.26 9.14 5.75
N ASN A 101 1.03 9.25 6.07
CA ASN A 101 1.93 8.11 6.14
C ASN A 101 2.88 8.25 7.35
N VAL A 102 2.88 7.25 8.23
CA VAL A 102 3.78 7.18 9.39
C VAL A 102 4.72 5.97 9.32
N VAL A 103 4.55 5.15 8.29
CA VAL A 103 5.35 3.94 8.10
C VAL A 103 6.64 4.34 7.42
N SER A 104 7.75 4.17 8.14
CA SER A 104 9.09 4.35 7.59
C SER A 104 9.39 3.35 6.46
N PRO A 105 10.23 3.70 5.48
CA PRO A 105 10.66 2.76 4.42
C PRO A 105 11.23 1.43 4.95
N GLU A 106 11.95 1.46 6.07
CA GLU A 106 12.51 0.26 6.71
C GLU A 106 11.42 -0.68 7.24
N MET A 107 10.37 -0.10 7.82
CA MET A 107 9.22 -0.83 8.33
C MET A 107 8.40 -1.43 7.19
N GLU A 108 8.14 -0.64 6.14
CA GLU A 108 7.48 -1.13 4.92
C GLU A 108 8.24 -2.32 4.31
N LYS A 109 9.58 -2.21 4.22
CA LYS A 109 10.44 -3.27 3.70
C LYS A 109 10.39 -4.55 4.53
N GLU A 110 10.45 -4.47 5.86
CA GLU A 110 10.39 -5.68 6.70
C GLU A 110 8.99 -6.33 6.62
N PHE A 111 7.94 -5.52 6.52
CA PHE A 111 6.58 -6.00 6.31
C PHE A 111 6.42 -6.73 4.96
N ALA A 112 6.92 -6.13 3.88
CA ALA A 112 6.92 -6.73 2.55
C ALA A 112 7.67 -8.08 2.53
N LYS A 113 8.81 -8.15 3.24
CA LYS A 113 9.61 -9.38 3.38
C LYS A 113 8.87 -10.49 4.14
N GLN A 114 8.23 -10.17 5.25
CA GLN A 114 7.44 -11.15 6.02
C GLN A 114 6.32 -11.72 5.14
N MET A 115 5.68 -10.87 4.35
CA MET A 115 4.63 -11.34 3.46
C MET A 115 5.07 -12.23 2.35
N TYR A 116 6.17 -11.86 1.69
CA TYR A 116 6.67 -12.73 0.68
C TYR A 116 6.98 -14.12 1.23
N GLN A 117 7.59 -14.18 2.43
CA GLN A 117 7.85 -15.48 3.06
C GLN A 117 6.56 -16.25 3.33
N GLN A 118 5.47 -15.56 3.69
CA GLN A 118 4.16 -16.19 3.84
C GLN A 118 3.62 -16.70 2.49
N VAL A 119 3.72 -15.91 1.42
CA VAL A 119 3.32 -16.31 0.07
C VAL A 119 4.10 -17.54 -0.38
N LEU A 120 5.43 -17.56 -0.24
CA LEU A 120 6.23 -18.73 -0.59
C LEU A 120 5.93 -19.96 0.27
N ARG A 121 5.65 -19.79 1.56
CA ARG A 121 5.23 -20.92 2.40
C ARG A 121 3.90 -21.51 1.94
N GLN A 122 3.00 -20.67 1.44
CA GLN A 122 1.66 -21.08 1.02
C GLN A 122 1.64 -21.63 -0.41
N PHE A 123 2.46 -21.08 -1.31
CA PHE A 123 2.37 -21.30 -2.75
C PHE A 123 3.70 -21.70 -3.41
N GLY A 124 4.78 -21.87 -2.66
CA GLY A 124 6.12 -22.13 -3.21
C GLY A 124 6.18 -23.31 -4.17
N ASP A 125 5.43 -24.38 -3.90
CA ASP A 125 5.38 -25.57 -4.75
C ASP A 125 4.63 -25.35 -6.09
N LYS A 126 3.90 -24.24 -6.21
CA LYS A 126 3.13 -23.85 -7.41
C LYS A 126 3.79 -22.71 -8.19
N VAL A 127 4.97 -22.26 -7.76
CA VAL A 127 5.72 -21.23 -8.48
C VAL A 127 6.29 -21.84 -9.76
N LEU A 128 5.94 -21.24 -10.89
CA LEU A 128 6.47 -21.62 -12.19
C LEU A 128 7.98 -21.32 -12.27
N PRO A 129 8.76 -22.22 -12.87
CA PRO A 129 10.20 -22.02 -13.01
C PRO A 129 10.51 -20.86 -13.96
N THR A 130 11.68 -20.23 -13.79
CA THR A 130 12.09 -19.05 -14.57
C THR A 130 12.17 -19.28 -16.09
N TYR A 131 12.33 -20.53 -16.53
CA TYR A 131 12.36 -20.90 -17.96
C TYR A 131 10.96 -21.13 -18.56
N HIS A 132 9.89 -21.14 -17.76
CA HIS A 132 8.52 -21.29 -18.24
C HIS A 132 8.14 -20.12 -19.18
N PRO A 133 7.41 -20.36 -20.28
CA PRO A 133 7.00 -19.29 -21.21
C PRO A 133 6.31 -18.12 -20.52
N ASP A 134 5.39 -18.39 -19.59
CA ASP A 134 4.68 -17.34 -18.84
C ASP A 134 5.61 -16.53 -17.93
N SER A 135 6.52 -17.20 -17.21
CA SER A 135 7.52 -16.53 -16.38
C SER A 135 8.44 -15.65 -17.21
N ARG A 136 8.85 -16.11 -18.40
CA ARG A 136 9.65 -15.31 -19.35
C ARG A 136 8.87 -14.12 -19.92
N LEU A 137 7.59 -14.31 -20.25
CA LEU A 137 6.73 -13.24 -20.74
C LEU A 137 6.59 -12.14 -19.68
N VAL A 138 6.22 -12.52 -18.46
CA VAL A 138 6.10 -11.62 -17.31
C VAL A 138 7.41 -10.89 -17.03
N GLN A 139 8.55 -11.59 -17.02
CA GLN A 139 9.84 -10.96 -16.78
C GLN A 139 10.21 -9.94 -17.87
N ARG A 140 9.89 -10.23 -19.15
CA ARG A 140 10.13 -9.28 -20.24
C ARG A 140 9.33 -7.99 -20.06
N VAL A 141 8.05 -8.10 -19.73
CA VAL A 141 7.19 -6.94 -19.50
C VAL A 141 7.66 -6.12 -18.32
N LEU A 142 7.99 -6.80 -17.22
CA LEU A 142 8.52 -6.17 -16.02
C LEU A 142 9.80 -5.38 -16.32
N ASN A 143 10.77 -6.00 -17.01
CA ASN A 143 12.04 -5.36 -17.36
C ASN A 143 11.86 -4.09 -18.20
N ARG A 144 10.76 -3.98 -18.94
CA ARG A 144 10.44 -2.79 -19.73
C ARG A 144 9.75 -1.70 -18.90
N LEU A 145 8.94 -2.09 -17.92
CA LEU A 145 8.21 -1.16 -17.02
C LEU A 145 9.08 -0.56 -15.92
N ILE A 146 10.02 -1.32 -15.34
CA ILE A 146 10.84 -0.84 -14.21
C ILE A 146 11.61 0.45 -14.52
N PRO A 147 12.26 0.61 -15.69
CA PRO A 147 12.89 1.88 -16.10
C PRO A 147 11.97 3.09 -15.98
N ALA A 148 10.72 2.96 -16.42
CA ALA A 148 9.73 4.04 -16.40
C ALA A 148 9.17 4.31 -14.99
N SER A 149 9.22 3.33 -14.08
CA SER A 149 8.73 3.48 -12.70
C SER A 149 9.59 4.38 -11.81
N GLY A 150 10.85 4.64 -12.20
CA GLY A 150 11.82 5.34 -11.35
C GLY A 150 12.40 4.49 -10.22
N LEU A 151 12.08 3.19 -10.17
CA LEU A 151 12.48 2.26 -9.12
C LEU A 151 13.64 1.34 -9.53
N ASN A 152 14.57 1.87 -10.34
CA ASN A 152 15.69 1.13 -10.94
C ASN A 152 16.71 0.61 -9.93
N ASP A 153 16.82 1.27 -8.78
CA ASP A 153 17.76 0.88 -7.73
C ASP A 153 17.27 -0.30 -6.88
N LEU A 154 16.04 -0.76 -7.15
CA LEU A 154 15.39 -1.83 -6.43
C LEU A 154 15.59 -3.15 -7.17
N LYS A 155 15.88 -4.22 -6.41
CA LYS A 155 15.88 -5.57 -7.00
C LYS A 155 14.43 -6.06 -7.08
N TRP A 156 13.94 -6.23 -8.29
CA TRP A 156 12.63 -6.80 -8.56
C TRP A 156 12.75 -8.30 -8.77
N GLU A 157 11.98 -9.09 -8.04
CA GLU A 157 11.71 -10.48 -8.36
C GLU A 157 10.22 -10.66 -8.62
N VAL A 158 9.91 -11.49 -9.59
CA VAL A 158 8.53 -11.80 -9.98
C VAL A 158 8.37 -13.30 -10.09
N HIS A 159 7.29 -13.80 -9.50
CA HIS A 159 6.93 -15.19 -9.55
C HIS A 159 5.55 -15.31 -10.17
N VAL A 160 5.42 -16.24 -11.11
CA VAL A 160 4.13 -16.64 -11.66
C VAL A 160 3.70 -17.88 -10.90
N ILE A 161 2.49 -17.86 -10.35
CA ILE A 161 1.96 -18.99 -9.60
C ILE A 161 0.87 -19.67 -10.43
N ASP A 162 1.08 -20.97 -10.67
CA ASP A 162 0.12 -21.84 -11.36
C ASP A 162 -0.90 -22.38 -10.36
N ASP A 163 -1.83 -21.51 -9.99
CA ASP A 163 -3.00 -21.88 -9.19
C ASP A 163 -4.27 -21.31 -9.82
N PRO A 164 -5.08 -22.13 -10.51
CA PRO A 164 -6.32 -21.67 -11.14
C PRO A 164 -7.37 -21.21 -10.11
N LYS A 165 -7.18 -21.54 -8.82
CA LYS A 165 -8.11 -21.21 -7.74
C LYS A 165 -7.66 -20.01 -6.90
N GLN A 166 -6.48 -19.45 -7.14
CA GLN A 166 -5.91 -18.39 -6.31
C GLN A 166 -5.36 -17.26 -7.17
N ILE A 167 -5.96 -16.08 -7.03
CA ILE A 167 -5.61 -14.85 -7.73
C ILE A 167 -5.41 -13.79 -6.64
N ASN A 168 -4.17 -13.59 -6.19
CA ASN A 168 -3.86 -12.71 -5.06
C ASN A 168 -3.01 -11.52 -5.53
N ALA A 169 -3.36 -10.30 -5.12
CA ALA A 169 -2.81 -9.00 -5.54
C ALA A 169 -1.30 -8.93 -5.79
N PHE A 170 -0.49 -9.57 -4.94
CA PHE A 170 0.96 -9.40 -4.98
C PHE A 170 1.68 -10.45 -5.83
N VAL A 171 0.93 -11.35 -6.47
CA VAL A 171 1.41 -12.45 -7.29
C VAL A 171 0.61 -12.43 -8.57
N ILE A 172 1.26 -12.42 -9.74
CA ILE A 172 0.51 -12.60 -10.98
C ILE A 172 -0.01 -14.03 -10.99
N PRO A 173 -1.33 -14.21 -10.90
CA PRO A 173 -1.90 -15.54 -10.92
C PRO A 173 -2.04 -16.00 -12.36
N GLY A 174 -1.79 -17.28 -12.63
CA GLY A 174 -1.91 -17.83 -13.98
C GLY A 174 -3.27 -17.54 -14.65
N GLY A 175 -4.34 -17.38 -13.85
CA GLY A 175 -5.68 -17.04 -14.32
C GLY A 175 -5.88 -15.62 -14.89
N ILE A 176 -4.94 -14.68 -14.71
CA ILE A 176 -5.05 -13.32 -15.28
C ILE A 176 -4.49 -13.24 -16.70
N LEU A 177 -3.55 -14.12 -17.07
CA LEU A 177 -2.94 -14.12 -18.40
C LEU A 177 -3.97 -14.30 -19.54
N PRO A 178 -5.00 -15.15 -19.40
CA PRO A 178 -6.08 -15.22 -20.39
C PRO A 178 -6.90 -13.94 -20.51
N ILE A 179 -7.01 -13.12 -19.45
CA ILE A 179 -7.71 -11.82 -19.48
C ILE A 179 -6.84 -10.76 -20.17
N CYS A 180 -5.51 -10.86 -20.05
CA CYS A 180 -4.59 -9.93 -20.69
C CYS A 180 -4.59 -10.06 -22.22
N GLU A 181 -4.68 -11.28 -22.76
CA GLU A 181 -4.61 -11.66 -24.19
C GLU A 181 -3.31 -11.30 -24.93
N THR A 182 -2.72 -10.14 -24.63
CA THR A 182 -1.52 -9.59 -25.28
C THR A 182 -0.47 -9.14 -24.26
N GLU A 183 0.74 -8.85 -24.75
CA GLU A 183 1.80 -8.27 -23.92
C GLU A 183 1.43 -6.87 -23.41
N ASP A 184 0.78 -6.04 -24.24
CA ASP A 184 0.24 -4.75 -23.81
C ASP A 184 -0.80 -4.91 -22.70
N GLY A 185 -1.70 -5.90 -22.81
CA GLY A 185 -2.68 -6.19 -21.78
C GLY A 185 -2.06 -6.71 -20.48
N LEU A 186 -0.94 -7.42 -20.56
CA LEU A 186 -0.17 -7.81 -19.38
C LEU A 186 0.55 -6.60 -18.76
N ALA A 187 1.02 -5.66 -19.57
CA ALA A 187 1.61 -4.41 -19.10
C ALA A 187 0.61 -3.53 -18.33
N VAL A 188 -0.68 -3.59 -18.66
CA VAL A 188 -1.74 -2.91 -17.89
C VAL A 188 -1.77 -3.43 -16.45
N VAL A 189 -1.86 -4.76 -16.27
CA VAL A 189 -1.94 -5.38 -14.94
C VAL A 189 -0.64 -5.17 -14.17
N LEU A 190 0.51 -5.43 -14.80
CA LEU A 190 1.80 -5.24 -14.16
C LEU A 190 2.09 -3.77 -13.82
N GLY A 191 1.75 -2.85 -14.71
CA GLY A 191 1.87 -1.42 -14.49
C GLY A 191 1.04 -0.96 -13.30
N HIS A 192 -0.19 -1.47 -13.16
CA HIS A 192 -1.06 -1.22 -12.01
C HIS A 192 -0.43 -1.73 -10.69
N GLU A 193 0.13 -2.94 -10.67
CA GLU A 193 0.79 -3.47 -9.46
C GLU A 193 2.08 -2.71 -9.10
N ILE A 194 2.88 -2.31 -10.09
CA ILE A 194 4.06 -1.46 -9.86
C ILE A 194 3.62 -0.08 -9.37
N ALA A 195 2.53 0.46 -9.90
CA ALA A 195 1.97 1.74 -9.47
C ALA A 195 1.55 1.74 -7.99
N HIS A 196 0.98 0.65 -7.47
CA HIS A 196 0.73 0.52 -6.03
C HIS A 196 2.01 0.64 -5.17
N ASN A 197 3.15 0.19 -5.69
CA ASN A 197 4.44 0.29 -5.02
C ASN A 197 5.05 1.69 -5.16
N VAL A 198 5.03 2.28 -6.36
CA VAL A 198 5.45 3.68 -6.60
C VAL A 198 4.66 4.62 -5.71
N ALA A 199 3.36 4.37 -5.58
CA ALA A 199 2.47 5.14 -4.73
C ALA A 199 2.36 4.59 -3.31
N HIS A 200 3.29 3.75 -2.82
CA HIS A 200 3.33 3.15 -1.46
C HIS A 200 1.95 2.90 -0.79
N HIS A 201 0.99 2.34 -1.52
CA HIS A 201 -0.39 2.18 -1.06
C HIS A 201 -0.50 1.22 0.15
N ALA A 202 0.45 0.29 0.28
CA ALA A 202 0.57 -0.59 1.44
C ALA A 202 0.95 0.20 2.71
N ALA A 203 1.97 1.06 2.65
CA ALA A 203 2.37 1.93 3.76
C ALA A 203 1.25 2.88 4.21
N GLU A 204 0.50 3.44 3.25
CA GLU A 204 -0.65 4.28 3.56
C GLU A 204 -1.76 3.51 4.30
N ARG A 205 -2.09 2.29 3.85
CA ARG A 205 -3.08 1.43 4.52
C ARG A 205 -2.63 1.05 5.94
N LEU A 206 -1.36 0.70 6.10
CA LEU A 206 -0.77 0.45 7.41
C LEU A 206 -0.83 1.67 8.34
N SER A 207 -0.61 2.86 7.79
CA SER A 207 -0.68 4.10 8.57
C SER A 207 -2.09 4.37 9.11
N GLN A 208 -3.13 3.93 8.40
CA GLN A 208 -4.51 4.01 8.91
C GLN A 208 -4.73 3.14 10.16
N VAL A 209 -3.96 2.06 10.33
CA VAL A 209 -4.04 1.18 11.51
C VAL A 209 -3.55 1.86 12.77
N VAL A 210 -2.65 2.84 12.67
CA VAL A 210 -2.13 3.57 13.83
C VAL A 210 -3.25 4.26 14.62
N TRP A 211 -4.26 4.78 13.94
CA TRP A 211 -5.43 5.36 14.61
C TRP A 211 -6.28 4.32 15.34
N VAL A 212 -6.39 3.11 14.76
CA VAL A 212 -7.04 1.97 15.42
C VAL A 212 -6.27 1.61 16.69
N TYR A 213 -4.93 1.56 16.63
CA TYR A 213 -4.08 1.33 17.80
C TYR A 213 -4.29 2.37 18.88
N ILE A 214 -4.19 3.66 18.54
CA ILE A 214 -4.39 4.76 19.50
C ILE A 214 -5.77 4.65 20.17
N GLY A 215 -6.82 4.40 19.39
CA GLY A 215 -8.17 4.18 19.91
C GLY A 215 -8.25 2.96 20.85
N MET A 216 -7.58 1.86 20.48
CA MET A 216 -7.55 0.63 21.25
C MET A 216 -6.79 0.77 22.57
N TRP A 217 -5.68 1.50 22.60
CA TRP A 217 -4.95 1.81 23.83
C TRP A 217 -5.81 2.63 24.79
N GLY A 218 -6.60 3.57 24.27
CA GLY A 218 -7.59 4.31 25.04
C GLY A 218 -8.67 3.39 25.65
N LEU A 219 -9.19 2.44 24.86
CA LEU A 219 -10.15 1.44 25.35
C LEU A 219 -9.52 0.46 26.35
N ALA A 220 -8.31 -0.01 26.10
CA ALA A 220 -7.59 -0.94 26.98
C ALA A 220 -7.27 -0.30 28.33
N TYR A 221 -6.97 1.00 28.37
CA TYR A 221 -6.81 1.75 29.60
C TYR A 221 -8.13 1.84 30.41
N LEU A 222 -9.28 1.94 29.72
CA LEU A 222 -10.60 2.05 30.35
C LEU A 222 -11.22 0.69 30.73
N PHE A 223 -10.95 -0.36 29.96
CA PHE A 223 -11.67 -1.64 30.02
C PHE A 223 -10.77 -2.89 30.11
N GLY A 224 -9.44 -2.76 30.04
CA GLY A 224 -8.48 -3.88 30.01
C GLY A 224 -8.05 -4.29 28.59
N ALA A 225 -6.86 -4.89 28.44
CA ALA A 225 -6.27 -5.23 27.13
C ALA A 225 -6.87 -6.52 26.53
N PRO A 226 -7.41 -6.49 25.29
CA PRO A 226 -7.87 -7.70 24.60
C PRO A 226 -6.72 -8.44 23.89
N ASP A 227 -6.71 -9.77 23.96
CA ASP A 227 -5.68 -10.66 23.40
C ASP A 227 -5.59 -10.72 21.85
N PHE A 228 -6.45 -10.00 21.13
CA PHE A 228 -6.62 -10.05 19.67
C PHE A 228 -5.63 -9.16 18.87
N LEU A 229 -4.76 -8.42 19.55
CA LEU A 229 -3.89 -7.37 18.99
C LEU A 229 -2.97 -7.82 17.84
N SER A 230 -2.57 -9.08 17.76
CA SER A 230 -1.66 -9.58 16.71
C SER A 230 -2.37 -9.93 15.38
N GLN A 231 -3.67 -10.21 15.39
CA GLN A 231 -4.39 -10.58 14.16
C GLN A 231 -4.83 -9.36 13.33
N ILE A 232 -5.08 -8.22 13.99
CA ILE A 232 -5.52 -6.96 13.34
C ILE A 232 -4.48 -6.41 12.34
N LEU A 233 -3.20 -6.47 12.68
CA LEU A 233 -2.12 -5.91 11.84
C LEU A 233 -2.03 -6.59 10.48
N ILE A 234 -2.23 -7.91 10.47
CA ILE A 234 -2.15 -8.72 9.26
C ILE A 234 -3.39 -8.47 8.39
N ASP A 235 -4.58 -8.36 8.98
CA ASP A 235 -5.80 -8.10 8.21
C ASP A 235 -5.79 -6.70 7.56
N PHE A 236 -5.42 -5.65 8.29
CA PHE A 236 -5.55 -4.29 7.77
C PHE A 236 -4.52 -3.92 6.68
N GLY A 237 -3.32 -4.52 6.71
CA GLY A 237 -2.30 -4.25 5.69
C GLY A 237 -2.49 -5.02 4.39
N PHE A 238 -3.20 -6.16 4.42
CA PHE A 238 -3.20 -7.14 3.31
C PHE A 238 -4.56 -7.58 2.82
N THR A 239 -5.50 -7.89 3.73
CA THR A 239 -6.81 -8.40 3.32
C THR A 239 -7.78 -7.27 3.01
N ARG A 240 -7.45 -6.04 3.43
CA ARG A 240 -8.25 -4.88 3.11
C ARG A 240 -8.04 -4.48 1.64
N PRO A 241 -9.09 -4.53 0.81
CA PRO A 241 -9.00 -4.05 -0.56
C PRO A 241 -8.53 -2.60 -0.58
N GLY A 242 -7.82 -2.23 -1.65
CA GLY A 242 -7.42 -0.85 -1.87
C GLY A 242 -8.64 0.07 -1.86
N SER A 243 -8.45 1.31 -1.39
CA SER A 243 -9.53 2.29 -1.50
C SER A 243 -9.78 2.61 -2.97
N ARG A 244 -11.01 2.96 -3.36
CA ARG A 244 -11.32 3.37 -4.75
C ARG A 244 -10.41 4.50 -5.27
N GLY A 245 -9.92 5.36 -4.37
CA GLY A 245 -8.94 6.40 -4.70
C GLY A 245 -7.56 5.82 -5.04
N GLN A 246 -7.07 4.87 -4.25
CA GLN A 246 -5.80 4.17 -4.49
C GLN A 246 -5.85 3.34 -5.78
N GLU A 247 -6.97 2.67 -6.05
CA GLU A 247 -7.16 1.91 -7.29
C GLU A 247 -7.12 2.84 -8.52
N SER A 248 -7.86 3.95 -8.46
CA SER A 248 -7.87 4.96 -9.54
C SER A 248 -6.50 5.62 -9.73
N GLU A 249 -5.74 5.82 -8.65
CA GLU A 249 -4.39 6.37 -8.71
C GLU A 249 -3.39 5.35 -9.30
N ALA A 250 -3.52 4.07 -8.94
CA ALA A 250 -2.74 3.00 -9.52
C ALA A 250 -3.04 2.83 -11.02
N ASP A 251 -4.31 2.93 -11.42
CA ASP A 251 -4.71 2.93 -12.84
C ASP A 251 -4.05 4.07 -13.62
N TYR A 252 -4.05 5.30 -13.09
CA TYR A 252 -3.44 6.47 -13.72
C TYR A 252 -1.91 6.32 -13.86
N ILE A 253 -1.22 6.02 -12.75
CA ILE A 253 0.24 5.88 -12.74
C ILE A 253 0.68 4.71 -13.62
N GLY A 254 -0.05 3.58 -13.56
CA GLY A 254 0.20 2.41 -14.39
C GLY A 254 0.03 2.70 -15.88
N LEU A 255 -1.01 3.46 -16.26
CA LEU A 255 -1.25 3.88 -17.63
C LEU A 255 -0.11 4.77 -18.18
N MET A 256 0.35 5.75 -17.39
CA MET A 256 1.47 6.60 -17.78
C MET A 256 2.78 5.81 -17.89
N MET A 257 3.00 4.86 -16.97
CA MET A 257 4.19 4.01 -16.96
C MET A 257 4.23 3.06 -18.17
N MET A 258 3.11 2.42 -18.52
CA MET A 258 3.05 1.54 -19.69
C MET A 258 3.26 2.32 -20.98
N ALA A 259 2.68 3.53 -21.06
CA ALA A 259 2.85 4.41 -22.20
C ALA A 259 4.30 4.86 -22.38
N GLN A 260 4.96 5.30 -21.29
CA GLN A 260 6.39 5.64 -21.27
C GLN A 260 7.29 4.43 -21.59
N SER A 261 6.79 3.21 -21.37
CA SER A 261 7.49 1.96 -21.71
C SER A 261 7.19 1.48 -23.13
N CYS A 262 6.53 2.29 -23.96
CA CYS A 262 6.08 2.05 -25.33
C CYS A 262 5.03 0.95 -25.52
N TYR A 263 4.37 0.51 -24.45
CA TYR A 263 3.16 -0.31 -24.58
C TYR A 263 1.99 0.55 -25.04
N ASP A 264 1.00 -0.08 -25.67
CA ASP A 264 -0.21 0.58 -26.14
C ASP A 264 -1.18 0.90 -24.98
N PRO A 265 -1.35 2.18 -24.57
CA PRO A 265 -2.23 2.54 -23.46
C PRO A 265 -3.71 2.24 -23.76
N GLU A 266 -4.12 2.15 -25.04
CA GLU A 266 -5.49 1.76 -25.40
C GLU A 266 -5.83 0.33 -24.96
N ALA A 267 -4.83 -0.54 -24.84
CA ALA A 267 -5.00 -1.92 -24.38
C ALA A 267 -5.64 -1.99 -22.97
N ALA A 268 -5.47 -0.96 -22.15
CA ALA A 268 -6.09 -0.85 -20.84
C ALA A 268 -7.62 -0.94 -20.93
N VAL A 269 -8.24 -0.26 -21.90
CA VAL A 269 -9.70 -0.28 -22.09
C VAL A 269 -10.19 -1.70 -22.35
N GLY A 270 -9.47 -2.47 -23.17
CA GLY A 270 -9.80 -3.86 -23.49
C GLY A 270 -9.70 -4.77 -22.27
N VAL A 271 -8.59 -4.70 -21.53
CA VAL A 271 -8.36 -5.49 -20.31
C VAL A 271 -9.46 -5.25 -19.29
N TRP A 272 -9.78 -3.99 -19.00
CA TRP A 272 -10.77 -3.67 -17.96
C TRP A 272 -12.20 -4.06 -18.35
N LYS A 273 -12.57 -3.94 -19.63
CA LYS A 273 -13.86 -4.46 -20.12
C LYS A 273 -13.95 -5.98 -19.98
N ARG A 274 -12.87 -6.71 -20.24
CA ARG A 274 -12.82 -8.16 -20.04
C ARG A 274 -12.88 -8.53 -18.56
N MET A 275 -12.24 -7.74 -17.69
CA MET A 275 -12.31 -7.92 -16.24
C MET A 275 -13.73 -7.73 -15.70
N GLU A 276 -14.41 -6.66 -16.12
CA GLU A 276 -15.82 -6.38 -15.77
C GLU A 276 -16.76 -7.49 -16.27
N LYS A 277 -16.53 -7.99 -17.48
CA LYS A 277 -17.30 -9.13 -18.00
C LYS A 277 -17.06 -10.40 -17.19
N ALA A 278 -15.82 -10.67 -16.78
CA ALA A 278 -15.49 -11.83 -15.96
C ALA A 278 -16.20 -11.75 -14.59
N GLU A 279 -16.31 -10.54 -14.01
CA GLU A 279 -16.98 -10.30 -12.74
C GLU A 279 -18.44 -10.76 -12.71
N GLN A 280 -19.16 -10.64 -13.84
CA GLN A 280 -20.58 -10.99 -13.94
C GLN A 280 -20.87 -12.49 -13.74
N PHE A 281 -19.90 -13.36 -14.05
CA PHE A 281 -20.06 -14.81 -13.94
C PHE A 281 -19.50 -15.36 -12.63
N ALA A 282 -18.34 -14.84 -12.22
CA ALA A 282 -17.75 -15.02 -10.90
C ALA A 282 -16.69 -13.93 -10.71
N PRO A 283 -16.71 -13.14 -9.62
CA PRO A 283 -15.71 -12.09 -9.43
C PRO A 283 -14.30 -12.69 -9.51
N PRO A 284 -13.46 -12.27 -10.47
CA PRO A 284 -12.04 -12.60 -10.44
C PRO A 284 -11.50 -12.28 -9.06
N GLN A 285 -10.76 -13.21 -8.45
CA GLN A 285 -10.27 -12.99 -7.10
C GLN A 285 -9.28 -11.79 -7.03
N TRP A 286 -8.75 -11.31 -8.17
CA TRP A 286 -8.05 -10.01 -8.32
C TRP A 286 -8.95 -8.84 -7.91
N LEU A 287 -10.24 -8.83 -8.29
CA LEU A 287 -11.21 -7.81 -7.88
C LEU A 287 -11.56 -7.87 -6.39
N SER A 288 -11.24 -8.97 -5.69
CA SER A 288 -11.43 -9.04 -4.23
C SER A 288 -10.43 -8.15 -3.48
N THR A 289 -9.22 -7.97 -4.04
CA THR A 289 -8.19 -7.10 -3.49
C THR A 289 -8.12 -5.74 -4.20
N HIS A 290 -8.54 -5.68 -5.46
CA HIS A 290 -8.57 -4.50 -6.33
C HIS A 290 -10.00 -4.21 -6.80
N PRO A 291 -10.89 -3.72 -5.92
CA PRO A 291 -12.28 -3.50 -6.28
C PRO A 291 -12.37 -2.53 -7.45
N SER A 292 -13.24 -2.84 -8.42
CA SER A 292 -13.45 -1.97 -9.57
C SER A 292 -13.87 -0.57 -9.10
N SER A 293 -13.16 0.47 -9.55
CA SER A 293 -13.60 1.83 -9.33
C SER A 293 -14.79 2.11 -10.25
N GLN A 294 -15.86 2.72 -9.72
CA GLN A 294 -16.97 3.18 -10.56
C GLN A 294 -16.39 4.09 -11.66
N ASN A 295 -16.70 3.76 -12.92
CA ASN A 295 -16.21 4.47 -14.10
C ASN A 295 -14.70 4.29 -14.41
N ARG A 296 -14.06 3.18 -14.00
CA ARG A 296 -12.64 2.90 -14.34
C ARG A 296 -12.35 3.07 -15.83
N VAL A 297 -13.16 2.46 -16.69
CA VAL A 297 -13.00 2.56 -18.16
C VAL A 297 -13.11 4.02 -18.64
N THR A 298 -14.08 4.77 -18.12
CA THR A 298 -14.27 6.18 -18.48
C THR A 298 -13.04 7.02 -18.09
N LYS A 299 -12.51 6.85 -16.88
CA LYS A 299 -11.31 7.57 -16.44
C LYS A 299 -10.09 7.26 -17.30
N ILE A 300 -9.90 5.99 -17.63
CA ILE A 300 -8.81 5.59 -18.52
C ILE A 300 -8.95 6.27 -19.88
N GLN A 301 -10.17 6.29 -20.45
CA GLN A 301 -10.44 7.01 -21.69
C GLN A 301 -10.16 8.52 -21.59
N GLU A 302 -10.43 9.14 -20.45
CA GLU A 302 -10.09 10.54 -20.18
C GLU A 302 -8.57 10.77 -20.13
N TRP A 303 -7.81 9.80 -19.61
CA TRP A 303 -6.34 9.88 -19.51
C TRP A 303 -5.60 9.40 -20.77
N LEU A 304 -6.26 8.73 -21.71
CA LEU A 304 -5.63 8.22 -22.94
C LEU A 304 -4.87 9.32 -23.71
N PRO A 305 -5.40 10.53 -23.93
CA PRO A 305 -4.66 11.58 -24.64
C PRO A 305 -3.35 11.95 -23.93
N GLU A 306 -3.37 12.00 -22.60
CA GLU A 306 -2.17 12.28 -21.80
C GLU A 306 -1.16 11.12 -21.87
N ALA A 307 -1.64 9.88 -21.80
CA ALA A 307 -0.81 8.70 -21.95
C ALA A 307 -0.14 8.63 -23.33
N GLU A 308 -0.87 8.93 -24.40
CA GLU A 308 -0.31 8.96 -25.76
C GLU A 308 0.73 10.08 -25.91
N ASN A 309 0.49 11.25 -25.34
CA ASN A 309 1.50 12.31 -25.30
C ASN A 309 2.75 11.84 -24.53
N LYS A 310 2.58 11.20 -23.37
CA LYS A 310 3.67 10.66 -22.56
C LYS A 310 4.48 9.61 -23.32
N ARG A 311 3.81 8.77 -24.11
CA ARG A 311 4.43 7.80 -25.02
C ARG A 311 5.23 8.48 -26.11
N ALA A 312 4.66 9.50 -26.77
CA ALA A 312 5.35 10.25 -27.83
C ALA A 312 6.59 11.00 -27.33
N GLU A 313 6.53 11.57 -26.12
CA GLU A 313 7.65 12.29 -25.48
C GLU A 313 8.77 11.39 -24.96
N SER A 314 8.50 10.10 -24.80
CA SER A 314 9.48 9.12 -24.32
C SER A 314 10.39 8.62 -25.45
N ASP A 315 11.37 7.78 -25.12
CA ASP A 315 12.27 7.13 -26.09
C ASP A 315 11.52 6.29 -27.16
N CYS A 316 10.23 6.10 -26.98
CA CYS A 316 9.30 5.45 -27.89
C CYS A 316 8.95 6.30 -29.12
N GLY A 317 9.00 7.64 -29.03
CA GLY A 317 8.59 8.53 -30.12
C GLY A 317 9.33 8.22 -31.43
N GLY A 318 10.66 8.10 -31.36
CA GLY A 318 11.46 7.74 -32.53
C GLY A 318 11.12 6.34 -33.09
N ILE A 319 10.84 5.36 -32.23
CA ILE A 319 10.45 4.01 -32.67
C ILE A 319 9.08 4.03 -33.36
N LEU A 320 8.14 4.83 -32.85
CA LEU A 320 6.80 4.96 -33.40
C LEU A 320 6.82 5.63 -34.77
N ASP A 321 7.63 6.67 -34.96
CA ASP A 321 7.81 7.34 -36.25
C ASP A 321 8.32 6.34 -37.30
N TYR A 322 9.37 5.57 -36.97
CA TYR A 322 9.88 4.52 -37.87
C TYR A 322 8.84 3.43 -38.17
N ALA A 323 8.05 3.03 -37.17
CA ALA A 323 7.02 2.01 -37.35
C ALA A 323 5.85 2.51 -38.21
N GLN A 324 5.48 3.78 -38.09
CA GLN A 324 4.46 4.42 -38.92
C GLN A 324 4.94 4.56 -40.36
N ASP A 325 6.16 5.05 -40.56
CA ASP A 325 6.81 5.14 -41.87
C ASP A 325 6.88 3.76 -42.54
N PHE A 326 7.26 2.73 -41.78
CA PHE A 326 7.29 1.36 -42.27
C PHE A 326 5.89 0.85 -42.66
N ARG A 327 4.86 1.08 -41.84
CA ARG A 327 3.48 0.69 -42.19
C ARG A 327 3.01 1.40 -43.44
N GLN A 328 3.26 2.70 -43.54
CA GLN A 328 2.85 3.51 -44.68
C GLN A 328 3.54 3.02 -45.97
N ALA A 329 4.84 2.72 -45.89
CA ALA A 329 5.59 2.11 -46.99
C ALA A 329 5.07 0.70 -47.33
N TYR A 330 4.81 -0.14 -46.33
CA TYR A 330 4.28 -1.50 -46.53
C TYR A 330 2.91 -1.48 -47.24
N HIS A 331 2.00 -0.61 -46.80
CA HIS A 331 0.69 -0.44 -47.45
C HIS A 331 0.77 0.13 -48.87
N GLN A 332 1.86 0.81 -49.24
CA GLN A 332 2.11 1.26 -50.61
C GLN A 332 2.71 0.17 -51.52
N VAL A 333 3.25 -0.92 -50.94
CA VAL A 333 3.94 -1.98 -51.68
C VAL A 333 3.10 -3.25 -51.79
N VAL A 334 2.16 -3.47 -50.87
CA VAL A 334 1.20 -4.59 -50.94
C VAL A 334 -0.02 -4.16 -51.76
N TRP A 335 -0.07 -4.66 -53.01
CA TRP A 335 -1.17 -4.48 -53.96
C TRP A 335 -2.30 -5.48 -53.77
#